data_AF-A0A6G0XT65-F1
#
_entry.id   AF-A0A6G0XT65-F1
#
_cell.length_a   1.000
_cell.length_b   1.000
_cell.length_c   1.000
_cell.angle_alpha   90.00
_cell.angle_beta   90.00
_cell.angle_gamma   90.00
#
_symmetry.space_group_name_H-M   'P 1'
#
loop_
_entity.id
_entity.type
_entity.pdbx_description
1 polymer ?
#
loop_
_entity_poly.entity_id
_entity_poly.type
_entity_poly.pdbx_seq_one_letter_code
_entity_poly.pdbx_strand_id
1 'polypeptide(L)'
;MVKQYGAVPAKGTIPLQDKLRQSEEALAAAQKTIAEQQVREQELRKLLELNSLADGENSTANALLEAKTHALHNIHSQKVRALMKSIHQLQEQVATMKTQDKEHRRSALIQSLRKKQREQDLLVDVLKETLQAKVSEFQDDPNLVNEFILKKTISGPKRFRPKTREELELEFAELDKKYKRTLASLKKAKTEMPQTPRIQESEERTPAEPGPELVAMQKELETLRVAAAAKEIALQAQQDQIDGLRKRLEELHLVEDKLERTKTKYSASKEAIKKLQDDAIRLIQDKECESERRQQLEAELAFYKEATDTSEKNGDKVKMELMERVKALHAREAELLTQLEDQQRKWAQDRTTILAQMRTQENHVLSIEAQSKQAAEQVTKLVAERDTLKRELDKAKEIVDKIELEVTPREPATLPSSPTAKERALQEALDAKDETVKALEKQIVAAKLLSRQQKKEKETLLVQMDKLRTLVASTAPPTDASRVIAQATTKQSTDATATINPESAAKDDAVDTSRAEPVE
;
A
#
# COMPACT_ATOMS: atom_id res chain seq x y z
N MET A 1 37.44 39.34 -11.96
CA MET A 1 37.93 38.01 -11.53
C MET A 1 36.90 36.96 -11.92
N VAL A 2 37.24 35.99 -12.77
CA VAL A 2 36.34 34.89 -13.14
C VAL A 2 36.76 33.64 -12.36
N LYS A 3 35.85 33.07 -11.55
CA LYS A 3 36.10 31.79 -10.89
C LYS A 3 35.95 30.66 -11.91
N GLN A 4 37.08 30.16 -12.43
CA GLN A 4 37.12 28.86 -13.10
C GLN A 4 36.82 27.77 -12.08
N TYR A 5 35.61 27.19 -12.13
CA TYR A 5 35.35 25.92 -11.48
C TYR A 5 35.98 24.82 -12.32
N GLY A 6 37.19 24.40 -11.94
CA GLY A 6 37.89 23.30 -12.58
C GLY A 6 37.11 21.98 -12.41
N ALA A 7 36.74 21.36 -13.53
CA ALA A 7 36.12 20.04 -13.51
C ALA A 7 37.15 18.99 -13.06
N VAL A 8 36.91 18.37 -11.90
CA VAL A 8 37.74 17.26 -11.41
C VAL A 8 37.50 16.03 -12.32
N PRO A 9 38.53 15.48 -12.99
CA PRO A 9 38.34 14.29 -13.81
C PRO A 9 38.13 13.06 -12.91
N ALA A 10 36.88 12.59 -12.83
CA ALA A 10 36.53 11.39 -12.07
C ALA A 10 37.23 10.16 -12.67
N LYS A 11 38.07 9.48 -11.86
CA LYS A 11 38.76 8.26 -12.28
C LYS A 11 37.76 7.13 -12.55
N GLY A 12 37.90 6.45 -13.68
CA GLY A 12 37.36 5.09 -13.87
C GLY A 12 35.87 4.96 -14.20
N THR A 13 35.17 6.02 -14.63
CA THR A 13 33.80 5.87 -15.15
C THR A 13 33.82 5.20 -16.53
N ILE A 14 33.83 3.87 -16.55
CA ILE A 14 33.56 3.07 -17.76
C ILE A 14 32.22 3.56 -18.37
N PRO A 15 32.18 3.93 -19.66
CA PRO A 15 30.96 4.40 -20.34
C PRO A 15 29.76 3.47 -20.13
N LEU A 16 28.56 4.05 -20.06
CA LEU A 16 27.34 3.27 -19.83
C LEU A 16 27.07 2.26 -20.97
N GLN A 17 27.49 2.59 -22.20
CA GLN A 17 27.53 1.66 -23.34
C GLN A 17 28.49 0.48 -23.14
N ASP A 18 29.70 0.71 -22.63
CA ASP A 18 30.68 -0.37 -22.41
C ASP A 18 30.25 -1.29 -21.26
N LYS A 19 29.66 -0.72 -20.20
CA LYS A 19 29.03 -1.50 -19.13
C LYS A 19 27.83 -2.31 -19.63
N LEU A 20 27.00 -1.75 -20.51
CA LEU A 20 25.87 -2.45 -21.13
C LEU A 20 26.38 -3.62 -21.97
N ARG A 21 27.40 -3.38 -22.79
CA ARG A 21 28.04 -4.42 -23.60
C ARG A 21 28.61 -5.55 -22.73
N GLN A 22 29.29 -5.22 -21.63
CA GLN A 22 29.81 -6.21 -20.67
C GLN A 22 28.69 -7.05 -20.03
N SER A 23 27.54 -6.45 -19.71
CA SER A 23 26.40 -7.21 -19.14
C SER A 23 25.68 -8.07 -20.19
N GLU A 24 25.64 -7.64 -21.46
CA GLU A 24 25.14 -8.46 -22.57
C GLU A 24 26.07 -9.64 -22.88
N GLU A 25 27.40 -9.42 -22.94
CA GLU A 25 28.40 -10.47 -23.15
C GLU A 25 28.40 -11.49 -21.99
N ALA A 26 28.24 -11.04 -20.74
CA ALA A 26 28.11 -11.91 -19.56
C ALA A 26 26.80 -12.74 -19.57
N LEU A 27 25.67 -12.14 -19.97
CA LEU A 27 24.39 -12.83 -20.11
C LEU A 27 24.45 -13.92 -21.18
N ALA A 28 25.05 -13.63 -22.34
CA ALA A 28 25.23 -14.60 -23.42
C ALA A 28 26.15 -15.77 -22.99
N ALA A 29 27.23 -15.49 -22.25
CA ALA A 29 28.11 -16.52 -21.69
C ALA A 29 27.36 -17.44 -20.71
N ALA A 30 26.57 -16.87 -19.78
CA ALA A 30 25.78 -17.64 -18.82
C ALA A 30 24.73 -18.55 -19.50
N GLN A 31 24.03 -18.03 -20.52
CA GLN A 31 23.08 -18.82 -21.32
C GLN A 31 23.77 -19.98 -22.04
N LYS A 32 24.94 -19.75 -22.64
CA LYS A 32 25.73 -20.81 -23.30
C LYS A 32 26.14 -21.91 -22.31
N THR A 33 26.64 -21.56 -21.12
CA THR A 33 27.04 -22.54 -20.11
C THR A 33 25.87 -23.41 -19.64
N ILE A 34 24.66 -22.87 -19.55
CA ILE A 34 23.47 -23.67 -19.21
C ILE A 34 23.10 -24.64 -20.34
N ALA A 35 23.15 -24.21 -21.61
CA ALA A 35 22.90 -25.12 -22.73
C ALA A 35 23.90 -26.29 -22.76
N GLU A 36 25.19 -26.02 -22.53
CA GLU A 36 26.21 -27.08 -22.39
C GLU A 36 25.95 -28.02 -21.20
N GLN A 37 25.47 -27.49 -20.06
CA GLN A 37 25.12 -28.31 -18.89
C GLN A 37 23.87 -29.17 -19.13
N GLN A 38 22.85 -28.64 -19.83
CA GLN A 38 21.65 -29.40 -20.19
C GLN A 38 21.94 -30.56 -21.14
N VAL A 39 22.85 -30.38 -22.11
CA VAL A 39 23.32 -31.47 -22.99
C VAL A 39 24.02 -32.56 -22.16
N ARG A 40 24.97 -32.17 -21.27
CA ARG A 40 25.64 -33.12 -20.38
C ARG A 40 24.68 -33.83 -19.41
N GLU A 41 23.63 -33.17 -18.93
CA GLU A 41 22.56 -33.85 -18.16
C GLU A 41 21.79 -34.88 -18.99
N GLN A 42 21.47 -34.59 -20.25
CA GLN A 42 20.79 -35.55 -21.13
C GLN A 42 21.68 -36.76 -21.46
N GLU A 43 22.99 -36.55 -21.62
CA GLU A 43 23.98 -37.62 -21.79
C GLU A 43 24.09 -38.48 -20.52
N LEU A 44 24.20 -37.85 -19.34
CA LEU A 44 24.26 -38.56 -18.06
C LEU A 44 22.97 -39.34 -17.74
N ARG A 45 21.79 -38.83 -18.11
CA ARG A 45 20.52 -39.57 -17.97
C ARG A 45 20.50 -40.81 -18.84
N LYS A 46 20.90 -40.72 -20.11
CA LYS A 46 21.02 -41.89 -21.01
C LYS A 46 21.99 -42.94 -20.45
N LEU A 47 23.12 -42.52 -19.88
CA LEU A 47 24.07 -43.45 -19.25
C LEU A 47 23.51 -44.11 -17.98
N LEU A 48 22.71 -43.39 -17.19
CA LEU A 48 22.02 -43.96 -16.03
C LEU A 48 20.89 -44.91 -16.42
N GLU A 49 20.12 -44.60 -17.46
CA GLU A 49 19.10 -45.49 -18.03
C GLU A 49 19.72 -46.80 -18.56
N LEU A 50 20.87 -46.71 -19.23
CA LEU A 50 21.62 -47.89 -19.70
C LEU A 50 22.17 -48.74 -18.53
N ASN A 51 22.74 -48.13 -17.49
CA ASN A 51 23.24 -48.88 -16.34
C ASN A 51 22.10 -49.48 -15.48
N SER A 52 20.96 -48.80 -15.38
CA SER A 52 19.78 -49.30 -14.66
C SER A 52 19.15 -50.55 -15.30
N LEU A 53 19.54 -50.89 -16.54
CA LEU A 53 19.17 -52.13 -17.22
C LEU A 53 20.20 -53.26 -17.04
N ALA A 54 21.33 -53.01 -16.38
CA ALA A 54 22.44 -53.96 -16.22
C ALA A 54 22.57 -54.54 -14.78
N ASP A 55 22.44 -53.72 -13.74
CA ASP A 55 22.76 -54.10 -12.34
C ASP A 55 21.55 -54.65 -11.55
N GLY A 56 21.14 -55.88 -11.87
CA GLY A 56 19.90 -56.50 -11.37
C GLY A 56 19.88 -57.04 -9.93
N GLU A 57 21.02 -57.21 -9.24
CA GLU A 57 21.07 -58.06 -8.02
C GLU A 57 21.48 -57.40 -6.69
N ASN A 58 21.91 -56.11 -6.67
CA ASN A 58 22.43 -55.46 -5.44
C ASN A 58 21.53 -54.35 -4.89
N SER A 59 20.31 -54.71 -4.45
CA SER A 59 19.27 -53.82 -3.90
C SER A 59 19.76 -52.78 -2.89
N THR A 60 20.62 -53.15 -1.92
CA THR A 60 21.10 -52.24 -0.86
C THR A 60 22.16 -51.24 -1.34
N ALA A 61 23.00 -51.63 -2.30
CA ALA A 61 23.94 -50.71 -2.95
C ALA A 61 23.20 -49.74 -3.88
N ASN A 62 22.18 -50.24 -4.58
CA ASN A 62 21.33 -49.44 -5.46
C ASN A 62 20.58 -48.36 -4.65
N ALA A 63 20.02 -48.69 -3.48
CA ALA A 63 19.37 -47.70 -2.62
C ALA A 63 20.32 -46.57 -2.14
N LEU A 64 21.59 -46.88 -1.88
CA LEU A 64 22.59 -45.86 -1.52
C LEU A 64 23.02 -45.01 -2.74
N LEU A 65 23.11 -45.61 -3.93
CA LEU A 65 23.33 -44.91 -5.19
C LEU A 65 22.15 -43.98 -5.53
N GLU A 66 20.92 -44.45 -5.35
CA GLU A 66 19.68 -43.69 -5.58
C GLU A 66 19.54 -42.51 -4.61
N ALA A 67 19.84 -42.70 -3.33
CA ALA A 67 19.93 -41.59 -2.38
C ALA A 67 21.00 -40.55 -2.79
N LYS A 68 22.13 -41.01 -3.35
CA LYS A 68 23.22 -40.15 -3.84
C LYS A 68 22.87 -39.42 -5.14
N THR A 69 22.17 -40.05 -6.09
CA THR A 69 21.69 -39.38 -7.31
C THR A 69 20.58 -38.38 -6.98
N HIS A 70 19.65 -38.69 -6.07
CA HIS A 70 18.68 -37.71 -5.56
C HIS A 70 19.35 -36.52 -4.86
N ALA A 71 20.37 -36.74 -4.03
CA ALA A 71 21.12 -35.65 -3.40
C ALA A 71 21.82 -34.76 -4.45
N LEU A 72 22.46 -35.36 -5.45
CA LEU A 72 23.08 -34.62 -6.56
C LEU A 72 22.04 -33.86 -7.41
N HIS A 73 20.88 -34.47 -7.70
CA HIS A 73 19.80 -33.83 -8.45
C HIS A 73 19.17 -32.66 -7.68
N ASN A 74 19.04 -32.76 -6.35
CA ASN A 74 18.59 -31.67 -5.49
C ASN A 74 19.59 -30.49 -5.50
N ILE A 75 20.90 -30.78 -5.38
CA ILE A 75 21.96 -29.77 -5.49
C ILE A 75 21.97 -29.14 -6.89
N HIS A 76 21.80 -29.92 -7.95
CA HIS A 76 21.72 -29.38 -9.31
C HIS A 76 20.49 -28.50 -9.50
N SER A 77 19.31 -28.95 -9.06
CA SER A 77 18.07 -28.17 -9.12
C SER A 77 18.14 -26.87 -8.29
N GLN A 78 18.89 -26.84 -7.18
CA GLN A 78 19.19 -25.60 -6.46
C GLN A 78 20.11 -24.67 -7.27
N LYS A 79 21.19 -25.21 -7.88
CA LYS A 79 22.10 -24.43 -8.75
C LYS A 79 21.38 -23.86 -9.99
N VAL A 80 20.55 -24.65 -10.66
CA VAL A 80 19.74 -24.19 -11.81
C VAL A 80 18.79 -23.06 -11.39
N ARG A 81 18.06 -23.19 -10.27
CA ARG A 81 17.19 -22.12 -9.76
C ARG A 81 17.98 -20.85 -9.39
N ALA A 82 19.16 -20.98 -8.80
CA ALA A 82 20.04 -19.84 -8.51
C ALA A 82 20.58 -19.16 -9.79
N LEU A 83 21.01 -19.93 -10.78
CA LEU A 83 21.46 -19.43 -12.08
C LEU A 83 20.32 -18.75 -12.86
N MET A 84 19.12 -19.34 -12.88
CA MET A 84 17.94 -18.70 -13.47
C MET A 84 17.62 -17.38 -12.77
N LYS A 85 17.66 -17.31 -11.43
CA LYS A 85 17.44 -16.04 -10.70
C LYS A 85 18.49 -14.98 -11.06
N SER A 86 19.77 -15.37 -11.15
CA SER A 86 20.86 -14.50 -11.60
C SER A 86 20.66 -13.99 -13.04
N ILE A 87 20.20 -14.86 -13.95
CA ILE A 87 19.89 -14.49 -15.34
C ILE A 87 18.74 -13.47 -15.42
N HIS A 88 17.65 -13.64 -14.65
CA HIS A 88 16.57 -12.66 -14.62
C HIS A 88 17.06 -11.30 -14.08
N GLN A 89 17.90 -11.30 -13.04
CA GLN A 89 18.52 -10.08 -12.51
C GLN A 89 19.45 -9.40 -13.54
N LEU A 90 20.23 -10.16 -14.30
CA LEU A 90 21.06 -9.62 -15.38
C LEU A 90 20.21 -9.09 -16.55
N GLN A 91 19.11 -9.75 -16.90
CA GLN A 91 18.16 -9.28 -17.92
C GLN A 91 17.48 -7.97 -17.51
N GLU A 92 17.09 -7.84 -16.24
CA GLU A 92 16.54 -6.61 -15.65
C GLU A 92 17.56 -5.47 -15.64
N GLN A 93 18.83 -5.75 -15.31
CA GLN A 93 19.93 -4.78 -15.41
C GLN A 93 20.19 -4.36 -16.86
N VAL A 94 20.23 -5.28 -17.82
CA VAL A 94 20.35 -4.97 -19.26
C VAL A 94 19.16 -4.13 -19.75
N ALA A 95 17.94 -4.42 -19.30
CA ALA A 95 16.74 -3.67 -19.68
C ALA A 95 16.75 -2.23 -19.13
N THR A 96 17.04 -2.05 -17.85
CA THR A 96 17.12 -0.74 -17.18
C THR A 96 18.30 0.10 -17.69
N MET A 97 19.44 -0.50 -18.02
CA MET A 97 20.52 0.21 -18.70
C MET A 97 20.15 0.63 -20.14
N LYS A 98 19.35 -0.17 -20.85
CA LYS A 98 18.84 0.17 -22.19
C LYS A 98 17.79 1.29 -22.18
N THR A 99 17.02 1.48 -21.10
CA THR A 99 16.17 2.67 -20.96
C THR A 99 17.02 3.91 -20.62
N GLN A 100 17.97 3.80 -19.69
CA GLN A 100 18.89 4.89 -19.33
C GLN A 100 19.72 5.39 -20.53
N ASP A 101 20.28 4.51 -21.36
CA ASP A 101 21.02 4.93 -22.56
C ASP A 101 20.13 5.66 -23.58
N LYS A 102 18.87 5.21 -23.76
CA LYS A 102 17.88 5.94 -24.58
C LYS A 102 17.58 7.34 -24.02
N GLU A 103 17.44 7.46 -22.70
CA GLU A 103 17.20 8.74 -22.02
C GLU A 103 18.42 9.67 -22.07
N HIS A 104 19.64 9.15 -21.93
CA HIS A 104 20.87 9.92 -22.12
C HIS A 104 21.00 10.42 -23.56
N ARG A 105 20.76 9.58 -24.57
CA ARG A 105 20.75 9.99 -25.99
C ARG A 105 19.68 11.05 -26.27
N ARG A 106 18.45 10.87 -25.74
CA ARG A 106 17.35 11.85 -25.84
C ARG A 106 17.73 13.17 -25.18
N SER A 107 18.36 13.14 -24.01
CA SER A 107 18.79 14.32 -23.26
C SER A 107 19.91 15.08 -23.98
N ALA A 108 20.90 14.37 -24.52
CA ALA A 108 21.96 14.96 -25.33
C ALA A 108 21.40 15.61 -26.62
N LEU A 109 20.45 14.96 -27.29
CA LEU A 109 19.75 15.54 -28.44
C LEU A 109 19.01 16.82 -28.04
N ILE A 110 18.22 16.80 -26.95
CA ILE A 110 17.51 17.99 -26.45
C ILE A 110 18.47 19.12 -26.08
N GLN A 111 19.61 18.83 -25.45
CA GLN A 111 20.65 19.83 -25.16
C GLN A 111 21.25 20.42 -26.45
N SER A 112 21.51 19.58 -27.47
CA SER A 112 22.01 20.04 -28.76
C SER A 112 21.00 20.93 -29.51
N LEU A 113 19.69 20.62 -29.42
CA LEU A 113 18.62 21.42 -29.99
C LEU A 113 18.46 22.75 -29.23
N ARG A 114 18.50 22.74 -27.89
CA ARG A 114 18.51 23.95 -27.04
C ARG A 114 19.78 24.81 -27.22
N LYS A 115 20.88 24.24 -27.75
CA LYS A 115 22.06 25.01 -28.18
C LYS A 115 21.79 25.68 -29.53
N LYS A 116 21.38 24.90 -30.54
CA LYS A 116 21.03 25.39 -31.88
C LYS A 116 19.94 26.45 -31.88
N GLN A 117 18.91 26.30 -31.03
CA GLN A 117 17.85 27.29 -30.89
C GLN A 117 18.42 28.63 -30.41
N ARG A 118 19.17 28.66 -29.31
CA ARG A 118 19.81 29.89 -28.81
C ARG A 118 20.82 30.50 -29.80
N GLU A 119 21.49 29.67 -30.60
CA GLU A 119 22.35 30.13 -31.71
C GLU A 119 21.53 30.77 -32.85
N GLN A 120 20.33 30.25 -33.12
CA GLN A 120 19.39 30.83 -34.10
C GLN A 120 18.73 32.10 -33.58
N ASP A 121 18.29 32.13 -32.32
CA ASP A 121 17.69 33.30 -31.67
C ASP A 121 18.69 34.48 -31.68
N LEU A 122 19.94 34.25 -31.24
CA LEU A 122 21.02 35.23 -31.28
C LEU A 122 21.32 35.70 -32.72
N LEU A 123 21.31 34.81 -33.70
CA LEU A 123 21.55 35.17 -35.10
C LEU A 123 20.40 36.02 -35.67
N VAL A 124 19.16 35.74 -35.27
CA VAL A 124 17.98 36.57 -35.62
C VAL A 124 18.06 37.95 -34.97
N ASP A 125 18.49 38.06 -33.72
CA ASP A 125 18.60 39.36 -33.04
C ASP A 125 19.75 40.22 -33.62
N VAL A 126 20.91 39.62 -33.92
CA VAL A 126 21.98 40.30 -34.67
C VAL A 126 21.52 40.69 -36.08
N LEU A 127 20.67 39.89 -36.73
CA LEU A 127 20.09 40.24 -38.04
C LEU A 127 19.12 41.43 -37.94
N LYS A 128 18.31 41.51 -36.87
CA LYS A 128 17.43 42.68 -36.62
C LYS A 128 18.27 43.94 -36.39
N GLU A 129 19.24 43.88 -35.47
CA GLU A 129 20.12 44.99 -35.12
C GLU A 129 20.88 45.50 -36.35
N THR A 130 21.46 44.61 -37.16
CA THR A 130 22.22 45.01 -38.35
C THR A 130 21.35 45.50 -39.50
N LEU A 131 20.10 45.03 -39.64
CA LEU A 131 19.14 45.59 -40.60
C LEU A 131 18.68 46.98 -40.17
N GLN A 132 18.26 47.14 -38.91
CA GLN A 132 17.85 48.44 -38.35
C GLN A 132 18.98 49.47 -38.42
N ALA A 133 20.22 49.08 -38.10
CA ALA A 133 21.36 50.01 -38.16
C ALA A 133 21.73 50.43 -39.60
N LYS A 134 21.62 49.53 -40.60
CA LYS A 134 22.19 49.75 -41.94
C LYS A 134 21.19 50.09 -43.05
N VAL A 135 19.88 49.95 -42.83
CA VAL A 135 18.84 50.21 -43.83
C VAL A 135 17.97 51.36 -43.36
N SER A 136 17.99 52.49 -44.08
CA SER A 136 17.26 53.70 -43.69
C SER A 136 15.74 53.49 -43.62
N GLU A 137 15.15 52.63 -44.46
CA GLU A 137 13.73 52.25 -44.41
C GLU A 137 13.33 51.53 -43.10
N PHE A 138 14.31 51.11 -42.29
CA PHE A 138 14.13 50.33 -41.06
C PHE A 138 14.63 51.04 -39.79
N GLN A 139 15.19 52.24 -39.89
CA GLN A 139 15.69 52.97 -38.72
C GLN A 139 14.55 53.47 -37.81
N ASP A 140 13.46 53.96 -38.41
CA ASP A 140 12.37 54.63 -37.70
C ASP A 140 11.35 53.69 -37.03
N ASP A 141 11.18 52.46 -37.53
CA ASP A 141 10.24 51.47 -36.96
C ASP A 141 10.84 50.03 -36.93
N PRO A 142 11.10 49.45 -35.75
CA PRO A 142 11.58 48.07 -35.64
C PRO A 142 10.52 47.02 -36.01
N ASN A 143 9.23 47.37 -36.11
CA ASN A 143 8.19 46.43 -36.52
C ASN A 143 8.29 46.09 -38.02
N LEU A 144 8.68 47.04 -38.87
CA LEU A 144 9.02 46.78 -40.28
C LEU A 144 10.15 45.76 -40.43
N VAL A 145 11.15 45.77 -39.53
CA VAL A 145 12.22 44.76 -39.50
C VAL A 145 11.67 43.38 -39.14
N ASN A 146 10.78 43.31 -38.14
CA ASN A 146 10.13 42.05 -37.75
C ASN A 146 9.25 41.49 -38.88
N GLU A 147 8.41 42.32 -39.52
CA GLU A 147 7.63 41.92 -40.71
C GLU A 147 8.53 41.47 -41.85
N PHE A 148 9.60 42.23 -42.16
CA PHE A 148 10.52 41.87 -43.24
C PHE A 148 11.20 40.53 -42.96
N ILE A 149 11.72 40.31 -41.74
CA ILE A 149 12.33 39.04 -41.36
C ILE A 149 11.29 37.91 -41.44
N LEU A 150 10.09 38.06 -40.88
CA LEU A 150 9.01 37.06 -40.99
C LEU A 150 8.70 36.74 -42.46
N LYS A 151 8.52 37.75 -43.31
CA LYS A 151 8.23 37.61 -44.75
C LYS A 151 9.38 36.97 -45.54
N LYS A 152 10.61 36.96 -45.00
CA LYS A 152 11.78 36.27 -45.58
C LYS A 152 12.05 34.89 -44.96
N THR A 153 11.65 34.64 -43.71
CA THR A 153 11.95 33.38 -42.98
C THR A 153 10.80 32.40 -42.93
N ILE A 154 9.53 32.84 -43.00
CA ILE A 154 8.35 31.97 -43.08
C ILE A 154 8.37 31.10 -44.35
N SER A 155 8.91 31.62 -45.46
CA SER A 155 9.16 30.82 -46.69
C SER A 155 10.32 29.82 -46.55
N GLY A 156 11.04 29.83 -45.43
CA GLY A 156 12.27 29.08 -45.20
C GLY A 156 13.44 29.53 -46.09
N PRO A 157 14.57 28.80 -46.07
CA PRO A 157 15.58 28.91 -47.11
C PRO A 157 14.91 28.69 -48.47
N LYS A 158 15.26 29.51 -49.48
CA LYS A 158 14.69 29.41 -50.83
C LYS A 158 15.06 28.06 -51.48
N ARG A 159 14.28 27.03 -51.17
CA ARG A 159 14.50 25.64 -51.60
C ARG A 159 14.60 25.65 -53.12
N PHE A 160 15.68 25.10 -53.67
CA PHE A 160 15.78 24.85 -55.11
C PHE A 160 14.92 23.63 -55.47
N ARG A 161 13.61 23.80 -55.32
CA ARG A 161 12.59 22.95 -55.90
C ARG A 161 12.57 23.32 -57.40
N PRO A 162 12.74 22.37 -58.33
CA PRO A 162 12.31 22.60 -59.71
C PRO A 162 10.85 23.06 -59.66
N LYS A 163 10.56 24.24 -60.23
CA LYS A 163 9.23 24.85 -60.13
C LYS A 163 8.18 23.82 -60.56
N THR A 164 7.08 23.72 -59.82
CA THR A 164 6.02 22.78 -60.21
C THR A 164 5.48 23.16 -61.58
N ARG A 165 4.85 22.19 -62.24
CA ARG A 165 4.11 22.47 -63.47
C ARG A 165 3.09 23.60 -63.28
N GLU A 166 2.42 23.65 -62.12
CA GLU A 166 1.43 24.67 -61.78
C GLU A 166 2.08 26.04 -61.54
N GLU A 167 3.21 26.10 -60.82
CA GLU A 167 4.01 27.33 -60.65
C GLU A 167 4.50 27.89 -62.01
N LEU A 168 4.90 27.00 -62.93
CA LEU A 168 5.29 27.36 -64.30
C LEU A 168 4.10 27.76 -65.19
N GLU A 169 2.95 27.09 -65.05
CA GLU A 169 1.71 27.43 -65.78
C GLU A 169 1.13 28.78 -65.29
N LEU A 170 1.28 29.11 -64.00
CA LEU A 170 0.97 30.44 -63.46
C LEU A 170 1.91 31.52 -64.00
N GLU A 171 3.23 31.29 -64.01
CA GLU A 171 4.19 32.23 -64.62
C GLU A 171 3.95 32.40 -66.13
N PHE A 172 3.61 31.34 -66.86
CA PHE A 172 3.19 31.42 -68.26
C PHE A 172 1.90 32.22 -68.43
N ALA A 173 0.89 32.01 -67.58
CA ALA A 173 -0.36 32.77 -67.62
C ALA A 173 -0.15 34.25 -67.27
N GLU A 174 0.82 34.58 -66.40
CA GLU A 174 1.23 35.96 -66.17
C GLU A 174 1.98 36.56 -67.36
N LEU A 175 2.93 35.83 -67.96
CA LEU A 175 3.65 36.28 -69.16
C LEU A 175 2.70 36.49 -70.34
N ASP A 176 1.75 35.58 -70.56
CA ASP A 176 0.72 35.69 -71.59
C ASP A 176 -0.23 36.87 -71.31
N LYS A 177 -0.64 37.11 -70.05
CA LYS A 177 -1.38 38.34 -69.70
C LYS A 177 -0.57 39.62 -69.95
N LYS A 178 0.74 39.61 -69.67
CA LYS A 178 1.64 40.74 -69.93
C LYS A 178 1.83 40.95 -71.45
N TYR A 179 2.03 39.88 -72.22
CA TYR A 179 2.18 39.88 -73.67
C TYR A 179 0.90 40.28 -74.41
N LYS A 180 -0.27 39.81 -73.97
CA LYS A 180 -1.57 40.24 -74.52
C LYS A 180 -1.85 41.71 -74.23
N ARG A 181 -1.42 42.24 -73.07
CA ARG A 181 -1.46 43.69 -72.78
C ARG A 181 -0.55 44.48 -73.71
N THR A 182 0.72 44.07 -73.90
CA THR A 182 1.63 44.79 -74.81
C THR A 182 1.20 44.69 -76.28
N LEU A 183 0.69 43.54 -76.74
CA LEU A 183 0.08 43.41 -78.07
C LEU A 183 -1.19 44.27 -78.23
N ALA A 184 -2.01 44.42 -77.20
CA ALA A 184 -3.18 45.30 -77.25
C ALA A 184 -2.75 46.78 -77.38
N SER A 185 -1.74 47.22 -76.62
CA SER A 185 -1.15 48.56 -76.76
C SER A 185 -0.53 48.77 -78.14
N LEU A 186 0.24 47.79 -78.65
CA LEU A 186 0.85 47.86 -79.98
C LEU A 186 -0.19 47.91 -81.11
N LYS A 187 -1.30 47.16 -80.98
CA LYS A 187 -2.40 47.22 -81.94
C LYS A 187 -3.10 48.58 -81.93
N LYS A 188 -3.37 49.16 -80.74
CA LYS A 188 -3.94 50.51 -80.63
C LYS A 188 -3.07 51.57 -81.31
N ALA A 189 -1.77 51.58 -80.99
CA ALA A 189 -0.81 52.49 -81.61
C ALA A 189 -0.73 52.30 -83.15
N LYS A 190 -0.94 51.08 -83.66
CA LYS A 190 -0.96 50.81 -85.11
C LYS A 190 -2.26 51.23 -85.80
N THR A 191 -3.38 51.31 -85.09
CA THR A 191 -4.65 51.86 -85.62
C THR A 191 -4.72 53.39 -85.65
N GLU A 192 -3.75 54.08 -85.03
CA GLU A 192 -3.73 55.54 -84.93
C GLU A 192 -2.85 56.23 -86.00
N MET A 193 -2.31 55.47 -86.97
CA MET A 193 -1.58 56.02 -88.14
C MET A 193 -2.48 56.11 -89.40
N PRO A 194 -2.69 57.30 -89.98
CA PRO A 194 -3.45 57.48 -91.22
C PRO A 194 -2.63 57.19 -92.50
N GLN A 195 -3.34 57.02 -93.63
CA GLN A 195 -2.77 56.76 -94.97
C GLN A 195 -2.51 58.05 -95.77
N THR A 196 -1.61 57.97 -96.76
CA THR A 196 -1.45 58.95 -97.87
C THR A 196 -1.21 58.23 -99.22
N PRO A 197 -1.52 58.83 -100.40
CA PRO A 197 -1.94 58.06 -101.58
C PRO A 197 -1.18 58.24 -102.92
N ARG A 198 -1.13 57.14 -103.70
CA ARG A 198 -1.45 56.99 -105.15
C ARG A 198 -0.86 57.94 -106.24
N ILE A 199 0.00 57.38 -107.10
CA ILE A 199 0.25 57.69 -108.55
C ILE A 199 0.73 56.36 -109.22
N GLN A 200 0.45 55.88 -110.46
CA GLN A 200 -0.49 56.14 -111.58
C GLN A 200 0.16 56.48 -112.96
N GLU A 201 -0.47 56.03 -114.07
CA GLU A 201 -0.13 56.23 -115.52
C GLU A 201 1.18 55.57 -116.04
N SER A 202 1.41 55.32 -117.35
CA SER A 202 0.73 55.75 -118.60
C SER A 202 0.61 54.65 -119.70
N GLU A 203 -0.02 54.99 -120.84
CA GLU A 203 -0.17 54.16 -122.06
C GLU A 203 1.03 54.31 -123.04
N GLU A 204 1.13 53.48 -124.10
CA GLU A 204 1.22 53.93 -125.52
C GLU A 204 1.34 52.83 -126.63
N ARG A 205 0.67 53.10 -127.77
CA ARG A 205 1.01 52.77 -129.19
C ARG A 205 0.80 51.36 -129.81
N THR A 206 0.64 51.41 -131.13
CA THR A 206 0.24 50.41 -132.15
C THR A 206 1.09 50.64 -133.43
N PRO A 207 0.83 50.03 -134.61
CA PRO A 207 0.43 48.65 -134.97
C PRO A 207 1.40 47.97 -135.96
N ALA A 208 1.16 46.69 -136.29
CA ALA A 208 1.54 46.10 -137.58
C ALA A 208 0.49 45.04 -137.98
N GLU A 209 -0.01 45.05 -139.22
CA GLU A 209 -1.07 44.14 -139.67
C GLU A 209 -0.53 42.84 -140.30
N PRO A 210 -0.81 41.67 -139.72
CA PRO A 210 -1.15 40.48 -140.50
C PRO A 210 -2.63 40.55 -140.93
N GLY A 211 -3.09 39.61 -141.76
CA GLY A 211 -4.48 39.61 -142.27
C GLY A 211 -5.55 39.53 -141.17
N PRO A 212 -6.80 39.97 -141.44
CA PRO A 212 -7.83 40.18 -140.41
C PRO A 212 -8.18 38.92 -139.60
N GLU A 213 -8.15 37.75 -140.22
CA GLU A 213 -8.35 36.43 -139.58
C GLU A 213 -7.20 36.09 -138.61
N LEU A 214 -5.97 36.46 -138.96
CA LEU A 214 -4.78 36.24 -138.14
C LEU A 214 -4.74 37.21 -136.95
N VAL A 215 -5.18 38.47 -137.14
CA VAL A 215 -5.40 39.43 -136.05
C VAL A 215 -6.51 38.98 -135.10
N ALA A 216 -7.59 38.39 -135.62
CA ALA A 216 -8.65 37.81 -134.79
C ALA A 216 -8.11 36.64 -133.95
N MET A 217 -7.40 35.69 -134.58
CA MET A 217 -6.74 34.57 -133.89
C MET A 217 -5.69 35.04 -132.86
N GLN A 218 -4.94 36.12 -133.13
CA GLN A 218 -4.01 36.70 -132.15
C GLN A 218 -4.74 37.27 -130.94
N LYS A 219 -5.83 38.02 -131.13
CA LYS A 219 -6.67 38.55 -130.04
C LYS A 219 -7.37 37.44 -129.25
N GLU A 220 -7.76 36.36 -129.89
CA GLU A 220 -8.30 35.18 -129.22
C GLU A 220 -7.22 34.46 -128.40
N LEU A 221 -6.02 34.26 -128.94
CA LEU A 221 -4.87 33.71 -128.20
C LEU A 221 -4.44 34.60 -127.03
N GLU A 222 -4.51 35.93 -127.16
CA GLU A 222 -4.21 36.89 -126.08
C GLU A 222 -5.28 36.87 -124.99
N THR A 223 -6.56 36.88 -125.34
CA THR A 223 -7.65 36.78 -124.36
C THR A 223 -7.67 35.41 -123.67
N LEU A 224 -7.36 34.32 -124.38
CA LEU A 224 -7.17 32.99 -123.80
C LEU A 224 -5.94 32.92 -122.88
N ARG A 225 -4.82 33.59 -123.22
CA ARG A 225 -3.64 33.70 -122.32
C ARG A 225 -3.97 34.49 -121.04
N VAL A 226 -4.67 35.61 -121.16
CA VAL A 226 -5.11 36.40 -119.99
C VAL A 226 -6.09 35.59 -119.13
N ALA A 227 -7.03 34.88 -119.74
CA ALA A 227 -7.96 33.99 -119.03
C ALA A 227 -7.26 32.78 -118.39
N ALA A 228 -6.20 32.24 -119.00
CA ALA A 228 -5.37 31.19 -118.41
C ALA A 228 -4.59 31.71 -117.21
N ALA A 229 -3.88 32.83 -117.34
CA ALA A 229 -3.15 33.46 -116.24
C ALA A 229 -4.08 33.86 -115.07
N ALA A 230 -5.29 34.37 -115.36
CA ALA A 230 -6.28 34.66 -114.33
C ALA A 230 -6.77 33.40 -113.60
N LYS A 231 -6.94 32.27 -114.31
CA LYS A 231 -7.24 30.97 -113.68
C LYS A 231 -6.06 30.40 -112.89
N GLU A 232 -4.84 30.60 -113.35
CA GLU A 232 -3.61 30.18 -112.66
C GLU A 232 -3.41 30.96 -111.35
N ILE A 233 -3.63 32.28 -111.36
CA ILE A 233 -3.66 33.12 -110.15
C ILE A 233 -4.78 32.67 -109.20
N ALA A 234 -5.98 32.34 -109.71
CA ALA A 234 -7.09 31.85 -108.89
C ALA A 234 -6.80 30.46 -108.29
N LEU A 235 -6.14 29.57 -109.03
CA LEU A 235 -5.68 28.26 -108.55
C LEU A 235 -4.60 28.41 -107.48
N GLN A 236 -3.63 29.31 -107.66
CA GLN A 236 -2.61 29.57 -106.64
C GLN A 236 -3.24 30.14 -105.37
N ALA A 237 -4.18 31.08 -105.48
CA ALA A 237 -4.91 31.63 -104.33
C ALA A 237 -5.75 30.55 -103.60
N GLN A 238 -6.30 29.56 -104.31
CA GLN A 238 -6.95 28.40 -103.71
C GLN A 238 -5.94 27.45 -103.05
N GLN A 239 -4.78 27.23 -103.65
CA GLN A 239 -3.71 26.40 -103.08
C GLN A 239 -3.16 27.02 -101.78
N ASP A 240 -2.92 28.33 -101.75
CA ASP A 240 -2.49 29.07 -100.57
C ASP A 240 -3.54 28.99 -99.44
N GLN A 241 -4.83 29.02 -99.78
CA GLN A 241 -5.93 28.79 -98.81
C GLN A 241 -5.94 27.36 -98.28
N ILE A 242 -5.76 26.35 -99.14
CA ILE A 242 -5.68 24.94 -98.74
C ILE A 242 -4.51 24.71 -97.79
N ASP A 243 -3.33 25.25 -98.08
CA ASP A 243 -2.15 25.12 -97.22
C ASP A 243 -2.24 25.95 -95.93
N GLY A 244 -2.98 27.07 -95.95
CA GLY A 244 -3.38 27.79 -94.74
C GLY A 244 -4.32 26.98 -93.84
N LEU A 245 -5.29 26.28 -94.42
CA LEU A 245 -6.22 25.40 -93.69
C LEU A 245 -5.52 24.15 -93.14
N ARG A 246 -4.59 23.55 -93.89
CA ARG A 246 -3.75 22.41 -93.45
C ARG A 246 -2.95 22.78 -92.18
N LYS A 247 -2.21 23.90 -92.22
CA LYS A 247 -1.46 24.41 -91.05
C LYS A 247 -2.37 24.64 -89.83
N ARG A 248 -3.59 25.14 -90.06
CA ARG A 248 -4.56 25.37 -88.98
C ARG A 248 -5.13 24.07 -88.39
N LEU A 249 -5.25 22.99 -89.18
CA LEU A 249 -5.58 21.66 -88.67
C LEU A 249 -4.43 21.07 -87.84
N GLU A 250 -3.17 21.24 -88.26
CA GLU A 250 -1.99 20.85 -87.48
C GLU A 250 -1.90 21.60 -86.14
N GLU A 251 -2.18 22.91 -86.14
CA GLU A 251 -2.29 23.72 -84.91
C GLU A 251 -3.41 23.22 -83.98
N LEU A 252 -4.58 22.85 -84.53
CA LEU A 252 -5.71 22.33 -83.77
C LEU A 252 -5.42 20.98 -83.12
N HIS A 253 -4.87 20.01 -83.88
CA HIS A 253 -4.45 18.73 -83.31
C HIS A 253 -3.41 18.94 -82.20
N LEU A 254 -2.44 19.85 -82.37
CA LEU A 254 -1.46 20.17 -81.33
C LEU A 254 -2.07 20.83 -80.08
N VAL A 255 -3.25 21.45 -80.17
CA VAL A 255 -4.00 21.97 -79.02
C VAL A 255 -4.83 20.87 -78.35
N GLU A 256 -5.45 19.98 -79.13
CA GLU A 256 -6.18 18.82 -78.64
C GLU A 256 -5.26 17.87 -77.85
N ASP A 257 -4.08 17.56 -78.40
CA ASP A 257 -3.02 16.80 -77.74
C ASP A 257 -2.63 17.40 -76.39
N LYS A 258 -2.54 18.74 -76.30
CA LYS A 258 -2.24 19.45 -75.04
C LYS A 258 -3.41 19.36 -74.06
N LEU A 259 -4.64 19.39 -74.54
CA LEU A 259 -5.87 19.28 -73.73
C LEU A 259 -6.03 17.86 -73.16
N GLU A 260 -5.72 16.82 -73.92
CA GLU A 260 -5.70 15.44 -73.39
C GLU A 260 -4.61 15.27 -72.33
N ARG A 261 -3.41 15.80 -72.59
CA ARG A 261 -2.27 15.80 -71.65
C ARG A 261 -2.48 16.66 -70.40
N THR A 262 -3.42 17.61 -70.38
CA THR A 262 -3.87 18.31 -69.15
C THR A 262 -4.99 17.55 -68.46
N LYS A 263 -5.99 17.05 -69.20
CA LYS A 263 -7.13 16.27 -68.70
C LYS A 263 -6.69 15.03 -67.92
N THR A 264 -5.72 14.27 -68.46
CA THR A 264 -5.11 13.10 -67.80
C THR A 264 -4.33 13.44 -66.53
N LYS A 265 -3.68 14.61 -66.48
CA LYS A 265 -2.98 15.09 -65.27
C LYS A 265 -3.95 15.62 -64.21
N TYR A 266 -5.05 16.24 -64.64
CA TYR A 266 -6.12 16.66 -63.76
C TYR A 266 -6.84 15.46 -63.12
N SER A 267 -7.13 14.38 -63.87
CA SER A 267 -7.69 13.15 -63.28
C SER A 267 -6.71 12.50 -62.29
N ALA A 268 -5.44 12.37 -62.65
CA ALA A 268 -4.42 11.81 -61.74
C ALA A 268 -4.25 12.66 -60.45
N SER A 269 -4.26 14.00 -60.56
CA SER A 269 -4.23 14.90 -59.40
C SER A 269 -5.49 14.75 -58.54
N LYS A 270 -6.68 14.68 -59.15
CA LYS A 270 -7.96 14.46 -58.46
C LYS A 270 -8.01 13.11 -57.73
N GLU A 271 -7.42 12.06 -58.29
CA GLU A 271 -7.29 10.76 -57.63
C GLU A 271 -6.28 10.78 -56.48
N ALA A 272 -5.15 11.50 -56.61
CA ALA A 272 -4.19 11.70 -55.53
C ALA A 272 -4.81 12.48 -54.36
N ILE A 273 -5.59 13.54 -54.64
CA ILE A 273 -6.33 14.30 -53.63
C ILE A 273 -7.34 13.41 -52.89
N LYS A 274 -8.09 12.56 -53.61
CA LYS A 274 -9.00 11.58 -52.98
C LYS A 274 -8.28 10.65 -52.02
N LYS A 275 -7.18 10.02 -52.46
CA LYS A 275 -6.39 9.11 -51.60
C LYS A 275 -5.90 9.81 -50.34
N LEU A 276 -5.41 11.06 -50.45
CA LEU A 276 -5.01 11.87 -49.30
C LEU A 276 -6.19 12.24 -48.38
N GLN A 277 -7.42 12.36 -48.89
CA GLN A 277 -8.63 12.52 -48.07
C GLN A 277 -9.01 11.22 -47.35
N ASP A 278 -8.99 10.09 -48.05
CA ASP A 278 -9.28 8.76 -47.48
C ASP A 278 -8.27 8.39 -46.38
N ASP A 279 -6.97 8.64 -46.62
CA ASP A 279 -5.89 8.40 -45.65
C ASP A 279 -5.97 9.39 -44.46
N ALA A 280 -6.38 10.64 -44.68
CA ALA A 280 -6.62 11.58 -43.59
C ALA A 280 -7.80 11.17 -42.69
N ILE A 281 -8.89 10.63 -43.28
CA ILE A 281 -10.04 10.10 -42.53
C ILE A 281 -9.60 8.90 -41.67
N ARG A 282 -8.82 7.97 -42.24
CA ARG A 282 -8.25 6.83 -41.49
C ARG A 282 -7.38 7.28 -40.33
N LEU A 283 -6.46 8.23 -40.55
CA LEU A 283 -5.59 8.76 -39.49
C LEU A 283 -6.36 9.50 -38.38
N ILE A 284 -7.56 10.02 -38.65
CA ILE A 284 -8.47 10.55 -37.63
C ILE A 284 -9.10 9.41 -36.83
N GLN A 285 -9.64 8.39 -37.50
CA GLN A 285 -10.24 7.20 -36.85
C GLN A 285 -9.23 6.42 -36.00
N ASP A 286 -8.03 6.16 -36.52
CA ASP A 286 -6.94 5.50 -35.78
C ASP A 286 -6.56 6.28 -34.51
N LYS A 287 -6.50 7.62 -34.62
CA LYS A 287 -6.23 8.52 -33.49
C LYS A 287 -7.37 8.51 -32.46
N GLU A 288 -8.62 8.44 -32.90
CA GLU A 288 -9.80 8.37 -32.04
C GLU A 288 -9.80 7.06 -31.24
N CYS A 289 -9.64 5.91 -31.90
CA CYS A 289 -9.49 4.61 -31.24
C CYS A 289 -8.28 4.56 -30.28
N GLU A 290 -7.14 5.14 -30.64
CA GLU A 290 -5.99 5.28 -29.73
C GLU A 290 -6.27 6.20 -28.54
N SER A 291 -7.15 7.18 -28.68
CA SER A 291 -7.55 8.07 -27.56
C SER A 291 -8.52 7.39 -26.60
N GLU A 292 -9.49 6.62 -27.11
CA GLU A 292 -10.38 5.77 -26.31
C GLU A 292 -9.58 4.70 -25.54
N ARG A 293 -8.64 4.04 -26.23
CA ARG A 293 -7.75 3.05 -25.61
C ARG A 293 -6.91 3.65 -24.48
N ARG A 294 -6.48 4.91 -24.60
CA ARG A 294 -5.77 5.62 -23.52
C ARG A 294 -6.69 5.98 -22.36
N GLN A 295 -7.91 6.45 -22.62
CA GLN A 295 -8.89 6.71 -21.56
C GLN A 295 -9.26 5.43 -20.78
N GLN A 296 -9.37 4.28 -21.46
CA GLN A 296 -9.55 2.97 -20.83
C GLN A 296 -8.36 2.63 -19.91
N LEU A 297 -7.12 2.73 -20.40
CA LEU A 297 -5.92 2.47 -19.61
C LEU A 297 -5.72 3.46 -18.46
N GLU A 298 -6.12 4.72 -18.62
CA GLU A 298 -6.10 5.73 -17.55
C GLU A 298 -7.15 5.43 -16.47
N ALA A 299 -8.33 4.93 -16.85
CA ALA A 299 -9.36 4.48 -15.91
C ALA A 299 -8.93 3.20 -15.17
N GLU A 300 -8.33 2.21 -15.85
CA GLU A 300 -7.73 1.03 -15.22
C GLU A 300 -6.63 1.44 -14.22
N LEU A 301 -5.73 2.35 -14.60
CA LEU A 301 -4.68 2.87 -13.72
C LEU A 301 -5.22 3.69 -12.54
N ALA A 302 -6.39 4.33 -12.67
CA ALA A 302 -7.08 4.99 -11.56
C ALA A 302 -7.67 3.96 -10.59
N PHE A 303 -8.39 2.95 -11.11
CA PHE A 303 -8.96 1.86 -10.32
C PHE A 303 -7.89 1.09 -9.55
N TYR A 304 -6.76 0.74 -10.17
CA TYR A 304 -5.67 0.05 -9.48
C TYR A 304 -5.02 0.90 -8.38
N LYS A 305 -4.95 2.23 -8.53
CA LYS A 305 -4.48 3.13 -7.47
C LYS A 305 -5.47 3.18 -6.30
N GLU A 306 -6.76 3.30 -6.58
CA GLU A 306 -7.79 3.28 -5.53
C GLU A 306 -7.80 1.93 -4.78
N ALA A 307 -7.58 0.82 -5.48
CA ALA A 307 -7.42 -0.50 -4.88
C ALA A 307 -6.15 -0.62 -4.00
N THR A 308 -5.02 -0.01 -4.38
CA THR A 308 -3.84 0.04 -3.48
C THR A 308 -4.07 0.96 -2.28
N ASP A 309 -4.60 2.15 -2.50
CA ASP A 309 -4.91 3.15 -1.47
C ASP A 309 -5.86 2.61 -0.40
N THR A 310 -6.89 1.88 -0.79
CA THR A 310 -7.85 1.24 0.12
C THR A 310 -7.25 0.04 0.84
N SER A 311 -6.40 -0.75 0.17
CA SER A 311 -5.65 -1.84 0.79
C SER A 311 -4.69 -1.34 1.88
N GLU A 312 -3.93 -0.27 1.62
CA GLU A 312 -3.02 0.35 2.59
C GLU A 312 -3.78 0.90 3.81
N LYS A 313 -4.87 1.66 3.60
CA LYS A 313 -5.73 2.20 4.67
C LYS A 313 -6.33 1.08 5.53
N ASN A 314 -6.74 -0.04 4.93
CA ASN A 314 -7.23 -1.21 5.66
C ASN A 314 -6.11 -1.92 6.44
N GLY A 315 -4.90 -2.02 5.88
CA GLY A 315 -3.73 -2.60 6.54
C GLY A 315 -3.31 -1.82 7.79
N ASP A 316 -3.23 -0.49 7.71
CA ASP A 316 -2.93 0.35 8.88
C ASP A 316 -4.06 0.31 9.92
N LYS A 317 -5.33 0.19 9.53
CA LYS A 317 -6.45 -0.01 10.47
C LYS A 317 -6.30 -1.31 11.27
N VAL A 318 -6.04 -2.44 10.61
CA VAL A 318 -5.84 -3.75 11.28
C VAL A 318 -4.62 -3.71 12.20
N LYS A 319 -3.55 -3.02 11.80
CA LYS A 319 -2.33 -2.81 12.60
C LYS A 319 -2.60 -1.95 13.84
N MET A 320 -3.45 -0.93 13.76
CA MET A 320 -3.90 -0.14 14.92
C MET A 320 -4.75 -0.99 15.88
N GLU A 321 -5.75 -1.70 15.38
CA GLU A 321 -6.60 -2.61 16.18
C GLU A 321 -5.76 -3.69 16.89
N LEU A 322 -4.74 -4.24 16.22
CA LEU A 322 -3.80 -5.18 16.80
C LEU A 322 -2.95 -4.55 17.91
N MET A 323 -2.43 -3.33 17.72
CA MET A 323 -1.68 -2.62 18.76
C MET A 323 -2.53 -2.28 19.99
N GLU A 324 -3.81 -1.92 19.80
CA GLU A 324 -4.74 -1.68 20.91
C GLU A 324 -5.04 -2.96 21.68
N ARG A 325 -5.28 -4.08 20.96
CA ARG A 325 -5.46 -5.41 21.58
C ARG A 325 -4.21 -5.86 22.35
N VAL A 326 -3.01 -5.59 21.82
CA VAL A 326 -1.74 -5.87 22.50
C VAL A 326 -1.58 -5.01 23.77
N LYS A 327 -1.92 -3.72 23.73
CA LYS A 327 -1.93 -2.85 24.93
C LYS A 327 -2.90 -3.35 25.99
N ALA A 328 -4.11 -3.75 25.61
CA ALA A 328 -5.12 -4.28 26.52
C ALA A 328 -4.68 -5.59 27.19
N LEU A 329 -3.95 -6.46 26.47
CA LEU A 329 -3.37 -7.68 27.04
C LEU A 329 -2.26 -7.36 28.05
N HIS A 330 -1.34 -6.44 27.74
CA HIS A 330 -0.29 -6.02 28.69
C HIS A 330 -0.87 -5.37 29.96
N ALA A 331 -1.92 -4.56 29.83
CA ALA A 331 -2.61 -3.96 30.97
C ALA A 331 -3.23 -5.03 31.89
N ARG A 332 -3.88 -6.05 31.32
CA ARG A 332 -4.44 -7.18 32.06
C ARG A 332 -3.36 -8.07 32.69
N GLU A 333 -2.22 -8.24 32.03
CA GLU A 333 -1.06 -8.96 32.57
C GLU A 333 -0.50 -8.23 33.80
N ALA A 334 -0.31 -6.91 33.73
CA ALA A 334 0.13 -6.09 34.87
C ALA A 334 -0.88 -6.13 36.05
N GLU A 335 -2.18 -6.14 35.76
CA GLU A 335 -3.23 -6.31 36.78
C GLU A 335 -3.13 -7.68 37.47
N LEU A 336 -3.00 -8.76 36.70
CA LEU A 336 -2.86 -10.13 37.24
C LEU A 336 -1.57 -10.31 38.05
N LEU A 337 -0.45 -9.69 37.64
CA LEU A 337 0.79 -9.68 38.41
C LEU A 337 0.60 -8.93 39.75
N THR A 338 -0.09 -7.79 39.74
CA THR A 338 -0.42 -7.03 40.96
C THR A 338 -1.28 -7.85 41.92
N GLN A 339 -2.35 -8.49 41.41
CA GLN A 339 -3.21 -9.38 42.19
C GLN A 339 -2.44 -10.58 42.79
N LEU A 340 -1.46 -11.11 42.06
CA LEU A 340 -0.61 -12.21 42.51
C LEU A 340 0.39 -11.76 43.59
N GLU A 341 0.99 -10.58 43.47
CA GLU A 341 1.81 -9.97 44.53
C GLU A 341 1.01 -9.76 45.82
N ASP A 342 -0.22 -9.22 45.72
CA ASP A 342 -1.07 -8.98 46.89
C ASP A 342 -1.56 -10.27 47.55
N GLN A 343 -1.81 -11.35 46.78
CA GLN A 343 -2.05 -12.67 47.37
C GLN A 343 -0.80 -13.21 48.09
N GLN A 344 0.40 -13.05 47.53
CA GLN A 344 1.65 -13.45 48.21
C GLN A 344 1.89 -12.64 49.48
N ARG A 345 1.67 -11.31 49.45
CA ARG A 345 1.73 -10.43 50.64
C ARG A 345 0.75 -10.90 51.71
N LYS A 346 -0.50 -11.21 51.33
CA LYS A 346 -1.51 -11.73 52.25
C LYS A 346 -1.09 -13.08 52.85
N TRP A 347 -0.66 -14.05 52.05
CA TRP A 347 -0.21 -15.35 52.58
C TRP A 347 1.01 -15.23 53.51
N ALA A 348 1.91 -14.27 53.28
CA ALA A 348 3.01 -13.97 54.20
C ALA A 348 2.50 -13.37 55.54
N GLN A 349 1.51 -12.49 55.51
CA GLN A 349 0.85 -11.95 56.70
C GLN A 349 0.07 -13.02 57.47
N ASP A 350 -0.73 -13.83 56.77
CA ASP A 350 -1.51 -14.95 57.34
C ASP A 350 -0.56 -15.97 58.00
N ARG A 351 0.51 -16.39 57.32
CA ARG A 351 1.55 -17.28 57.87
C ARG A 351 2.22 -16.69 59.12
N THR A 352 2.52 -15.38 59.10
CA THR A 352 3.13 -14.69 60.25
C THR A 352 2.17 -14.63 61.44
N THR A 353 0.88 -14.41 61.18
CA THR A 353 -0.19 -14.40 62.18
C THR A 353 -0.39 -15.79 62.80
N ILE A 354 -0.41 -16.84 61.99
CA ILE A 354 -0.48 -18.23 62.46
C ILE A 354 0.75 -18.60 63.31
N LEU A 355 1.95 -18.23 62.88
CA LEU A 355 3.17 -18.43 63.68
C LEU A 355 3.15 -17.68 65.02
N ALA A 356 2.56 -16.49 65.08
CA ALA A 356 2.36 -15.76 66.33
C ALA A 356 1.31 -16.44 67.24
N GLN A 357 0.21 -16.95 66.67
CA GLN A 357 -0.84 -17.68 67.40
C GLN A 357 -0.35 -19.03 67.94
N MET A 358 0.47 -19.77 67.18
CA MET A 358 1.08 -21.01 67.69
C MET A 358 1.99 -20.72 68.88
N ARG A 359 2.84 -19.67 68.82
CA ARG A 359 3.69 -19.26 69.96
C ARG A 359 2.90 -18.85 71.20
N THR A 360 1.75 -18.20 71.07
CA THR A 360 0.92 -17.87 72.25
C THR A 360 0.23 -19.11 72.82
N GLN A 361 -0.16 -20.07 71.97
CA GLN A 361 -0.69 -21.37 72.40
C GLN A 361 0.39 -22.24 73.07
N GLU A 362 1.60 -22.33 72.50
CA GLU A 362 2.77 -23.01 73.08
C GLU A 362 3.08 -22.48 74.49
N ASN A 363 3.17 -21.15 74.64
CA ASN A 363 3.37 -20.51 75.95
C ASN A 363 2.22 -20.79 76.93
N HIS A 364 0.97 -20.87 76.44
CA HIS A 364 -0.17 -21.21 77.29
C HIS A 364 -0.14 -22.68 77.76
N VAL A 365 0.22 -23.62 76.88
CA VAL A 365 0.42 -25.03 77.22
C VAL A 365 1.55 -25.19 78.24
N LEU A 366 2.69 -24.53 78.04
CA LEU A 366 3.80 -24.55 79.01
C LEU A 366 3.39 -23.98 80.39
N SER A 367 2.53 -22.95 80.41
CA SER A 367 1.97 -22.40 81.65
C SER A 367 1.02 -23.39 82.35
N ILE A 368 0.15 -24.06 81.59
CA ILE A 368 -0.76 -25.10 82.11
C ILE A 368 0.05 -26.30 82.63
N GLU A 369 1.11 -26.73 81.92
CA GLU A 369 2.00 -27.79 82.40
C GLU A 369 2.70 -27.42 83.70
N ALA A 370 3.19 -26.19 83.83
CA ALA A 370 3.83 -25.71 85.06
C ALA A 370 2.84 -25.69 86.24
N GLN A 371 1.63 -25.18 86.02
CA GLN A 371 0.55 -25.19 87.02
C GLN A 371 0.12 -26.62 87.39
N SER A 372 0.04 -27.53 86.41
CA SER A 372 -0.30 -28.94 86.62
C SER A 372 0.78 -29.67 87.43
N LYS A 373 2.06 -29.44 87.13
CA LYS A 373 3.20 -29.96 87.92
C LYS A 373 3.16 -29.42 89.36
N GLN A 374 2.94 -28.12 89.54
CA GLN A 374 2.80 -27.50 90.86
C GLN A 374 1.60 -28.05 91.65
N ALA A 375 0.46 -28.26 91.00
CA ALA A 375 -0.72 -28.86 91.62
C ALA A 375 -0.49 -30.33 92.01
N ALA A 376 0.19 -31.11 91.17
CA ALA A 376 0.59 -32.48 91.48
C ALA A 376 1.53 -32.53 92.70
N GLU A 377 2.50 -31.63 92.80
CA GLU A 377 3.36 -31.48 93.97
C GLU A 377 2.60 -31.06 95.24
N GLN A 378 1.56 -30.24 95.12
CA GLN A 378 0.70 -29.89 96.25
C GLN A 378 -0.13 -31.10 96.69
N VAL A 379 -0.68 -31.87 95.74
CA VAL A 379 -1.43 -33.10 96.04
C VAL A 379 -0.54 -34.15 96.71
N THR A 380 0.71 -34.36 96.28
CA THR A 380 1.60 -35.33 96.93
C THR A 380 2.00 -34.89 98.35
N LYS A 381 2.21 -33.59 98.60
CA LYS A 381 2.42 -33.02 99.94
C LYS A 381 1.20 -33.24 100.84
N LEU A 382 0.01 -32.85 100.39
CA LEU A 382 -1.25 -33.03 101.13
C LEU A 382 -1.59 -34.50 101.37
N VAL A 383 -1.24 -35.41 100.46
CA VAL A 383 -1.38 -36.87 100.65
C VAL A 383 -0.40 -37.39 101.71
N ALA A 384 0.85 -36.90 101.72
CA ALA A 384 1.82 -37.27 102.76
C ALA A 384 1.40 -36.74 104.15
N GLU A 385 0.91 -35.50 104.22
CA GLU A 385 0.35 -34.88 105.44
C GLU A 385 -0.90 -35.61 105.95
N ARG A 386 -1.82 -35.97 105.05
CA ARG A 386 -2.97 -36.85 105.37
C ARG A 386 -2.50 -38.16 105.97
N ASP A 387 -1.45 -38.77 105.43
CA ASP A 387 -0.96 -40.07 105.88
C ASP A 387 -0.14 -39.99 107.18
N THR A 388 0.52 -38.86 107.49
CA THR A 388 1.07 -38.63 108.84
C THR A 388 -0.05 -38.44 109.85
N LEU A 389 -1.01 -37.54 109.57
CA LEU A 389 -2.17 -37.31 110.45
C LEU A 389 -3.01 -38.57 110.66
N LYS A 390 -3.15 -39.43 109.63
CA LYS A 390 -3.82 -40.72 109.77
C LYS A 390 -3.06 -41.68 110.69
N ARG A 391 -1.72 -41.80 110.54
CA ARG A 391 -0.90 -42.62 111.45
C ARG A 391 -0.95 -42.10 112.90
N GLU A 392 -1.05 -40.78 113.09
CA GLU A 392 -1.21 -40.17 114.42
C GLU A 392 -2.60 -40.43 115.00
N LEU A 393 -3.66 -40.30 114.20
CA LEU A 393 -5.03 -40.64 114.58
C LEU A 393 -5.18 -42.14 114.93
N ASP A 394 -4.58 -43.04 114.14
CA ASP A 394 -4.66 -44.47 114.37
C ASP A 394 -3.83 -44.89 115.62
N LYS A 395 -2.69 -44.23 115.90
CA LYS A 395 -1.99 -44.33 117.20
C LYS A 395 -2.84 -43.80 118.37
N ALA A 396 -3.58 -42.71 118.17
CA ALA A 396 -4.44 -42.15 119.20
C ALA A 396 -5.61 -43.10 119.54
N LYS A 397 -6.18 -43.77 118.52
CA LYS A 397 -7.14 -44.87 118.73
C LYS A 397 -6.52 -46.02 119.50
N GLU A 398 -5.34 -46.50 119.09
CA GLU A 398 -4.63 -47.54 119.84
C GLU A 398 -4.38 -47.21 121.32
N ILE A 399 -4.30 -45.92 121.69
CA ILE A 399 -4.19 -45.47 123.08
C ILE A 399 -5.56 -45.48 123.76
N VAL A 400 -6.63 -45.02 123.08
CA VAL A 400 -8.01 -45.11 123.58
C VAL A 400 -8.43 -46.57 123.77
N ASP A 401 -8.21 -47.44 122.78
CA ASP A 401 -8.54 -48.87 122.84
C ASP A 401 -7.82 -49.57 124.03
N LYS A 402 -6.59 -49.16 124.35
CA LYS A 402 -5.85 -49.65 125.54
C LYS A 402 -6.45 -49.13 126.85
N ILE A 403 -6.89 -47.87 126.89
CA ILE A 403 -7.59 -47.29 128.05
C ILE A 403 -8.96 -47.95 128.25
N GLU A 404 -9.67 -48.33 127.18
CA GLU A 404 -10.92 -49.09 127.27
C GLU A 404 -10.68 -50.55 127.69
N LEU A 405 -9.59 -51.19 127.27
CA LEU A 405 -9.23 -52.55 127.73
C LEU A 405 -8.80 -52.63 129.20
N GLU A 406 -8.24 -51.57 129.80
CA GLU A 406 -7.86 -51.55 131.22
C GLU A 406 -9.05 -51.30 132.18
N VAL A 407 -10.27 -51.05 131.68
CA VAL A 407 -11.42 -50.65 132.50
C VAL A 407 -12.62 -51.60 132.34
N THR A 408 -12.59 -52.73 133.05
CA THR A 408 -13.78 -53.36 133.67
C THR A 408 -13.37 -54.53 134.60
N PRO A 409 -14.19 -54.97 135.58
CA PRO A 409 -15.40 -54.32 136.11
C PRO A 409 -15.42 -54.19 137.67
N ARG A 410 -15.87 -53.04 138.18
CA ARG A 410 -16.69 -53.02 139.42
C ARG A 410 -17.53 -51.75 139.57
N GLU A 411 -18.80 -51.85 139.18
CA GLU A 411 -19.90 -51.00 139.65
C GLU A 411 -20.28 -51.34 141.12
N PRO A 412 -21.13 -50.55 141.82
CA PRO A 412 -22.01 -49.47 141.32
C PRO A 412 -22.00 -48.14 142.11
N ALA A 413 -22.69 -47.12 141.55
CA ALA A 413 -23.43 -46.02 142.20
C ALA A 413 -22.70 -45.06 143.20
N THR A 414 -22.92 -43.74 143.26
CA THR A 414 -23.78 -42.83 142.47
C THR A 414 -23.28 -41.37 142.57
N LEU A 415 -23.69 -40.55 141.60
CA LEU A 415 -23.84 -39.07 141.58
C LEU A 415 -23.87 -38.33 142.94
N PRO A 416 -23.32 -37.09 143.05
CA PRO A 416 -23.87 -35.95 142.28
C PRO A 416 -22.94 -34.82 141.76
N SER A 417 -23.34 -34.28 140.60
CA SER A 417 -23.23 -32.89 140.10
C SER A 417 -22.02 -31.99 140.42
N SER A 418 -21.18 -31.74 139.41
CA SER A 418 -20.50 -30.43 139.20
C SER A 418 -20.04 -30.27 137.73
N PRO A 419 -20.89 -29.72 136.84
CA PRO A 419 -20.59 -29.61 135.41
C PRO A 419 -19.95 -28.25 135.07
N THR A 420 -18.61 -28.16 135.07
CA THR A 420 -17.92 -26.91 134.69
C THR A 420 -16.58 -27.10 133.95
N ALA A 421 -16.05 -28.33 133.83
CA ALA A 421 -14.78 -28.62 133.14
C ALA A 421 -14.99 -29.36 131.81
N LYS A 422 -15.62 -30.55 131.83
CA LYS A 422 -15.91 -31.33 130.60
C LYS A 422 -16.86 -30.59 129.65
N GLU A 423 -17.80 -29.82 130.20
CA GLU A 423 -18.74 -29.02 129.43
C GLU A 423 -18.06 -27.82 128.76
N ARG A 424 -17.07 -27.18 129.43
CA ARG A 424 -16.19 -26.18 128.79
C ARG A 424 -15.32 -26.78 127.70
N ALA A 425 -14.69 -27.93 127.94
CA ALA A 425 -13.86 -28.58 126.92
C ALA A 425 -14.67 -29.02 125.68
N LEU A 426 -15.94 -29.42 125.87
CA LEU A 426 -16.87 -29.67 124.77
C LEU A 426 -17.32 -28.37 124.08
N GLN A 427 -17.56 -27.29 124.83
CA GLN A 427 -17.88 -25.98 124.26
C GLN A 427 -16.72 -25.42 123.44
N GLU A 428 -15.49 -25.42 123.97
CA GLU A 428 -14.28 -25.01 123.24
C GLU A 428 -14.05 -25.87 121.99
N ALA A 429 -14.31 -27.18 122.06
CA ALA A 429 -14.25 -28.05 120.89
C ALA A 429 -15.36 -27.75 119.86
N LEU A 430 -16.57 -27.39 120.30
CA LEU A 430 -17.66 -26.96 119.43
C LEU A 430 -17.37 -25.60 118.80
N ASP A 431 -16.94 -24.61 119.58
CA ASP A 431 -16.58 -23.26 119.12
C ASP A 431 -15.44 -23.33 118.09
N ALA A 432 -14.40 -24.14 118.34
CA ALA A 432 -13.33 -24.40 117.38
C ALA A 432 -13.83 -25.10 116.09
N LYS A 433 -14.80 -26.03 116.19
CA LYS A 433 -15.43 -26.61 115.00
C LYS A 433 -16.22 -25.56 114.23
N ASP A 434 -16.97 -24.72 114.93
CA ASP A 434 -17.75 -23.61 114.38
C ASP A 434 -16.83 -22.59 113.68
N GLU A 435 -15.65 -22.29 114.21
CA GLU A 435 -14.64 -21.48 113.52
C GLU A 435 -14.11 -22.17 112.24
N THR A 436 -13.84 -23.48 112.28
CA THR A 436 -13.45 -24.21 111.05
C THR A 436 -14.57 -24.26 110.00
N VAL A 437 -15.83 -24.36 110.42
CA VAL A 437 -17.00 -24.26 109.53
C VAL A 437 -17.08 -22.86 108.92
N LYS A 438 -17.01 -21.79 109.74
CA LYS A 438 -17.00 -20.40 109.27
C LYS A 438 -15.81 -20.09 108.34
N ALA A 439 -14.66 -20.76 108.52
CA ALA A 439 -13.52 -20.68 107.60
C ALA A 439 -13.78 -21.38 106.26
N LEU A 440 -14.35 -22.59 106.29
CA LEU A 440 -14.74 -23.34 105.09
C LEU A 440 -15.86 -22.64 104.32
N GLU A 441 -16.84 -22.05 105.00
CA GLU A 441 -17.88 -21.22 104.39
C GLU A 441 -17.29 -20.00 103.67
N LYS A 442 -16.33 -19.30 104.28
CA LYS A 442 -15.59 -18.21 103.62
C LYS A 442 -14.84 -18.68 102.38
N GLN A 443 -14.20 -19.86 102.42
CA GLN A 443 -13.56 -20.46 101.24
C GLN A 443 -14.57 -20.84 100.15
N ILE A 444 -15.73 -21.40 100.52
CA ILE A 444 -16.82 -21.72 99.59
C ILE A 444 -17.41 -20.45 98.95
N VAL A 445 -17.57 -19.37 99.71
CA VAL A 445 -18.00 -18.06 99.18
C VAL A 445 -16.94 -17.47 98.24
N ALA A 446 -15.66 -17.53 98.59
CA ALA A 446 -14.57 -17.10 97.71
C ALA A 446 -14.50 -17.92 96.40
N ALA A 447 -14.64 -19.25 96.47
CA ALA A 447 -14.69 -20.12 95.30
C ALA A 447 -15.92 -19.85 94.42
N LYS A 448 -17.10 -19.61 95.02
CA LYS A 448 -18.31 -19.17 94.30
C LYS A 448 -18.13 -17.79 93.65
N LEU A 449 -17.38 -16.88 94.27
CA LEU A 449 -17.05 -15.57 93.70
C LEU A 449 -16.10 -15.72 92.51
N LEU A 450 -15.03 -16.50 92.66
CA LEU A 450 -14.05 -16.78 91.61
C LEU A 450 -14.70 -17.47 90.39
N SER A 451 -15.57 -18.45 90.63
CA SER A 451 -16.34 -19.13 89.59
C SER A 451 -17.30 -18.16 88.85
N ARG A 452 -17.93 -17.23 89.56
CA ARG A 452 -18.74 -16.15 88.95
C ARG A 452 -17.89 -15.19 88.13
N GLN A 453 -16.67 -14.88 88.56
CA GLN A 453 -15.72 -14.06 87.79
C GLN A 453 -15.28 -14.79 86.52
N GLN A 454 -14.80 -16.03 86.61
CA GLN A 454 -14.43 -16.87 85.47
C GLN A 454 -15.59 -17.05 84.46
N LYS A 455 -16.84 -17.15 84.94
CA LYS A 455 -18.02 -17.18 84.05
C LYS A 455 -18.20 -15.88 83.28
N LYS A 456 -18.07 -14.72 83.94
CA LYS A 456 -18.11 -13.40 83.28
C LYS A 456 -16.97 -13.23 82.28
N GLU A 457 -15.75 -13.63 82.64
CA GLU A 457 -14.58 -13.57 81.76
C GLU A 457 -14.82 -14.44 80.51
N LYS A 458 -15.30 -15.68 80.68
CA LYS A 458 -15.71 -16.56 79.57
C LYS A 458 -16.81 -15.93 78.70
N GLU A 459 -17.82 -15.31 79.29
CA GLU A 459 -18.89 -14.61 78.56
C GLU A 459 -18.32 -13.43 77.76
N THR A 460 -17.40 -12.63 78.32
CA THR A 460 -16.75 -11.55 77.58
C THR A 460 -15.83 -12.05 76.46
N LEU A 461 -15.11 -13.15 76.67
CA LEU A 461 -14.27 -13.78 75.64
C LEU A 461 -15.10 -14.38 74.50
N LEU A 462 -16.28 -14.93 74.79
CA LEU A 462 -17.23 -15.38 73.76
C LEU A 462 -17.73 -14.19 72.92
N VAL A 463 -18.15 -13.09 73.56
CA VAL A 463 -18.58 -11.87 72.84
C VAL A 463 -17.43 -11.26 72.01
N GLN A 464 -16.18 -11.34 72.47
CA GLN A 464 -15.02 -10.94 71.68
C GLN A 464 -14.76 -11.90 70.51
N MET A 465 -14.85 -13.21 70.72
CA MET A 465 -14.70 -14.21 69.66
C MET A 465 -15.77 -14.07 68.58
N ASP A 466 -17.03 -13.81 68.94
CA ASP A 466 -18.10 -13.61 67.97
C ASP A 466 -17.98 -12.27 67.23
N LYS A 467 -17.51 -11.20 67.90
CA LYS A 467 -17.10 -9.96 67.19
C LYS A 467 -15.97 -10.21 66.19
N LEU A 468 -14.95 -10.98 66.58
CA LEU A 468 -13.84 -11.35 65.69
C LEU A 468 -14.30 -12.24 64.53
N ARG A 469 -15.21 -13.19 64.76
CA ARG A 469 -15.85 -14.01 63.71
C ARG A 469 -16.63 -13.14 62.72
N THR A 470 -17.43 -12.20 63.20
CA THR A 470 -18.18 -11.26 62.35
C THR A 470 -17.25 -10.35 61.55
N LEU A 471 -16.17 -9.85 62.16
CA LEU A 471 -15.14 -9.09 61.46
C LEU A 471 -14.47 -9.93 60.37
N VAL A 472 -13.99 -11.14 60.70
CA VAL A 472 -13.40 -12.08 59.74
C VAL A 472 -14.37 -12.42 58.60
N ALA A 473 -15.65 -12.65 58.88
CA ALA A 473 -16.68 -12.88 57.86
C ALA A 473 -16.91 -11.65 56.96
N SER A 474 -16.82 -10.44 57.51
CA SER A 474 -16.93 -9.18 56.74
C SER A 474 -15.68 -8.81 55.93
N THR A 475 -14.50 -9.34 56.29
CA THR A 475 -13.21 -9.08 55.62
C THR A 475 -12.71 -10.25 54.76
N ALA A 476 -13.39 -11.40 54.80
CA ALA A 476 -13.12 -12.51 53.90
C ALA A 476 -13.56 -12.15 52.47
N PRO A 477 -12.70 -12.29 51.45
CA PRO A 477 -13.12 -12.07 50.07
C PRO A 477 -14.17 -13.14 49.67
N PRO A 478 -15.19 -12.78 48.88
CA PRO A 478 -16.27 -13.69 48.54
C PRO A 478 -15.76 -14.80 47.62
N THR A 479 -15.58 -16.00 48.19
CA THR A 479 -15.22 -17.22 47.45
C THR A 479 -16.37 -17.67 46.56
N ASP A 480 -16.09 -18.47 45.54
CA ASP A 480 -17.12 -18.91 44.58
C ASP A 480 -18.24 -19.72 45.24
N ALA A 481 -17.96 -20.46 46.32
CA ALA A 481 -18.99 -21.11 47.12
C ALA A 481 -19.97 -20.09 47.73
N SER A 482 -19.47 -19.02 48.35
CA SER A 482 -20.30 -17.92 48.86
C SER A 482 -21.03 -17.18 47.75
N ARG A 483 -20.41 -17.02 46.58
CA ARG A 483 -21.03 -16.36 45.40
C ARG A 483 -22.16 -17.22 44.80
N VAL A 484 -21.98 -18.53 44.75
CA VAL A 484 -23.02 -19.50 44.31
C VAL A 484 -24.16 -19.59 45.32
N ILE A 485 -23.87 -19.61 46.63
CA ILE A 485 -24.92 -19.56 47.68
C ILE A 485 -25.70 -18.24 47.60
N ALA A 486 -25.02 -17.11 47.43
CA ALA A 486 -25.68 -15.82 47.22
C ALA A 486 -26.60 -15.85 45.99
N GLN A 487 -26.12 -16.35 44.84
CA GLN A 487 -26.95 -16.52 43.64
C GLN A 487 -28.11 -17.52 43.82
N ALA A 488 -27.97 -18.54 44.66
CA ALA A 488 -29.07 -19.44 45.00
C ALA A 488 -30.13 -18.74 45.86
N THR A 489 -29.71 -17.96 46.87
CA THR A 489 -30.64 -17.18 47.71
C THR A 489 -31.36 -16.07 46.94
N THR A 490 -30.69 -15.38 46.00
CA THR A 490 -31.38 -14.37 45.17
C THR A 490 -32.37 -15.02 44.20
N LYS A 491 -32.04 -16.18 43.60
CA LYS A 491 -32.99 -16.94 42.77
C LYS A 491 -34.21 -17.43 43.55
N GLN A 492 -34.02 -17.96 44.75
CA GLN A 492 -35.15 -18.31 45.63
C GLN A 492 -35.99 -17.09 46.03
N SER A 493 -35.37 -15.91 46.17
CA SER A 493 -36.10 -14.67 46.46
C SER A 493 -36.85 -14.09 45.26
N THR A 494 -36.41 -14.33 44.02
CA THR A 494 -37.13 -13.90 42.80
C THR A 494 -38.30 -14.84 42.47
N ASP A 495 -38.13 -16.16 42.64
CA ASP A 495 -39.24 -17.10 42.41
C ASP A 495 -40.37 -16.92 43.43
N ALA A 496 -40.05 -16.47 44.65
CA ALA A 496 -41.03 -16.16 45.70
C ALA A 496 -41.87 -14.88 45.44
N THR A 497 -41.50 -14.04 44.47
CA THR A 497 -42.22 -12.78 44.16
C THR A 497 -42.91 -12.78 42.79
N ALA A 498 -42.80 -13.85 42.01
CA ALA A 498 -43.40 -13.99 40.68
C ALA A 498 -44.92 -14.33 40.68
N THR A 499 -45.64 -14.08 41.79
CA THR A 499 -47.10 -14.28 41.89
C THR A 499 -47.81 -13.05 42.44
N ILE A 500 -47.92 -12.00 41.63
CA ILE A 500 -49.05 -11.02 41.57
C ILE A 500 -48.85 -10.13 40.32
N ASN A 501 -49.92 -9.96 39.57
CA ASN A 501 -50.05 -9.09 38.38
C ASN A 501 -51.03 -7.95 38.71
N PRO A 502 -51.13 -6.85 37.92
CA PRO A 502 -50.22 -6.33 36.89
C PRO A 502 -50.06 -4.78 37.00
N GLU A 503 -49.93 -4.08 35.86
CA GLU A 503 -50.47 -2.72 35.61
C GLU A 503 -49.72 -1.48 36.13
N SER A 504 -48.75 -1.02 35.34
CA SER A 504 -48.80 0.32 34.71
C SER A 504 -47.60 0.54 33.78
N ALA A 505 -47.86 0.64 32.47
CA ALA A 505 -46.83 0.89 31.46
C ALA A 505 -46.89 2.33 30.96
N ALA A 506 -45.80 3.08 31.11
CA ALA A 506 -45.67 4.42 30.55
C ALA A 506 -44.20 4.78 30.29
N LYS A 507 -43.81 4.73 29.00
CA LYS A 507 -42.84 5.62 28.31
C LYS A 507 -41.39 5.69 28.84
N ASP A 508 -40.35 5.83 28.02
CA ASP A 508 -40.27 6.30 26.62
C ASP A 508 -39.43 5.35 25.74
N ASP A 509 -39.70 5.37 24.44
CA ASP A 509 -38.89 4.73 23.40
C ASP A 509 -38.58 5.77 22.30
N ALA A 510 -37.32 5.83 21.85
CA ALA A 510 -36.85 6.66 20.73
C ALA A 510 -35.74 5.89 20.00
N VAL A 511 -35.92 5.45 18.74
CA VAL A 511 -35.72 6.26 17.51
C VAL A 511 -34.25 6.71 17.39
N ASP A 512 -33.44 6.33 16.38
CA ASP A 512 -33.66 5.47 15.19
C ASP A 512 -32.26 5.02 14.62
N THR A 513 -32.04 4.32 13.50
CA THR A 513 -32.87 3.84 12.36
C THR A 513 -32.26 2.56 11.77
N SER A 514 -33.05 1.66 11.16
CA SER A 514 -32.58 0.90 9.98
C SER A 514 -33.67 0.26 9.11
N ARG A 515 -33.53 0.41 7.78
CA ARG A 515 -33.98 -0.49 6.70
C ARG A 515 -35.49 -0.64 6.45
N ALA A 516 -35.98 0.07 5.43
CA ALA A 516 -37.14 -0.31 4.64
C ALA A 516 -36.95 0.00 3.13
N GLU A 517 -37.05 -1.05 2.32
CA GLU A 517 -37.64 -1.04 0.96
C GLU A 517 -39.00 -1.78 1.10
N PRO A 518 -39.96 -1.76 0.14
CA PRO A 518 -39.77 -1.50 -1.30
C PRO A 518 -40.93 -0.77 -2.04
N VAL A 519 -40.82 -0.72 -3.38
CA VAL A 519 -41.87 -0.52 -4.42
C VAL A 519 -42.71 0.78 -4.35
N GLU A 520 -42.45 1.68 -5.31
CA GLU A 520 -43.32 1.81 -6.50
C GLU A 520 -42.45 2.02 -7.76
#